data_AF-D7UW91-F1
#
_entry.id   AF-D7UW91-F1
#
_cell.length_a   1.000
_cell.length_b   1.000
_cell.length_c   1.000
_cell.angle_alpha   90.00
_cell.angle_beta   90.00
_cell.angle_gamma   90.00
#
_symmetry.space_group_name_H-M   'P 1'
#
loop_
_entity.id
_entity.type
_entity.pdbx_description
1 polymer ?
#
loop_
_entity_poly.entity_id
_entity_poly.type
_entity_poly.pdbx_seq_one_letter_code
_entity_poly.pdbx_strand_id
1 'polypeptide(L)'
;MATEYTAIDGLNADVAPIPKNKTKGTISSGMAYSISANTQHPDAAWKFVKFMGGKKANTIQSSSGAAVSAYENTQEPYVKKFPSINAQVFVDAIDYGKSSYMVESRADWITTEQEIMTKIFSLQESPEKGLKDLAKQINGFTNK
;
A
#
# COMPACT_ATOMS: atom_id res chain seq x y z
N MET A 1 5.71 -5.21 10.03
CA MET A 1 6.15 -3.82 10.35
C MET A 1 5.80 -3.36 11.76
N ALA A 2 4.54 -3.36 12.23
CA ALA A 2 4.24 -2.91 13.60
C ALA A 2 4.77 -3.89 14.68
N THR A 3 4.56 -5.19 14.49
CA THR A 3 5.00 -6.26 15.39
C THR A 3 6.50 -6.18 15.71
N GLU A 4 7.33 -5.94 14.69
CA GLU A 4 8.78 -5.90 14.78
C GLU A 4 9.23 -4.67 15.57
N TYR A 5 8.67 -3.48 15.32
CA TYR A 5 9.01 -2.29 16.09
C TYR A 5 8.54 -2.39 17.54
N THR A 6 7.33 -2.90 17.79
CA THR A 6 6.79 -3.06 19.14
C THR A 6 7.49 -4.15 19.96
N ALA A 7 8.31 -4.99 19.33
CA ALA A 7 9.10 -6.02 19.98
C ALA A 7 10.50 -5.54 20.41
N ILE A 8 10.89 -4.31 20.08
CA ILE A 8 12.21 -3.76 20.43
C ILE A 8 12.18 -3.21 21.85
N ASP A 9 12.93 -3.83 22.76
CA ASP A 9 13.05 -3.39 24.15
C ASP A 9 13.58 -1.95 24.24
N GLY A 10 12.88 -1.11 25.00
CA GLY A 10 13.25 0.28 25.24
C GLY A 10 12.97 1.24 24.07
N LEU A 11 12.39 0.78 22.96
CA LEU A 11 11.97 1.67 21.89
C LEU A 11 10.79 2.55 22.33
N ASN A 12 11.01 3.85 22.37
CA ASN A 12 9.96 4.85 22.62
C ASN A 12 9.52 5.46 21.28
N ALA A 13 8.54 4.84 20.63
CA ALA A 13 8.03 5.25 19.32
C ALA A 13 6.50 5.15 19.26
N ASP A 14 5.91 5.98 18.41
CA ASP A 14 4.46 5.99 18.14
C ASP A 14 4.21 6.32 16.65
N VAL A 15 2.96 6.19 16.22
CA VAL A 15 2.51 6.41 14.84
C VAL A 15 1.68 7.69 14.74
N ALA A 16 2.02 8.55 13.80
CA ALA A 16 1.27 9.75 13.47
C ALA A 16 0.79 9.71 12.00
N PRO A 17 -0.34 10.36 11.66
CA PRO A 17 -0.73 10.53 10.27
C PRO A 17 0.30 11.39 9.53
N ILE A 18 0.41 11.19 8.20
CA ILE A 18 1.28 12.02 7.35
C ILE A 18 0.87 13.50 7.51
N PRO A 19 1.83 14.42 7.69
CA PRO A 19 1.56 15.85 7.74
C PRO A 19 0.78 16.34 6.52
N LYS A 20 -0.27 17.13 6.77
CA LYS A 20 -1.04 17.76 5.71
C LYS A 20 -0.28 18.97 5.16
N ASN A 21 -0.22 19.10 3.84
CA ASN A 21 0.12 20.36 3.16
C ASN A 21 -1.16 21.00 2.57
N LYS A 22 -1.30 21.10 1.24
CA LYS A 22 -2.52 21.59 0.59
C LYS A 22 -3.71 20.64 0.83
N THR A 23 -3.46 19.34 0.67
CA THR A 23 -4.42 18.25 0.89
C THR A 23 -3.83 17.19 1.79
N LYS A 24 -4.68 16.49 2.54
CA LYS A 24 -4.28 15.24 3.20
C LYS A 24 -4.28 14.15 2.13
N GLY A 25 -3.21 13.36 2.06
CA GLY A 25 -3.09 12.33 1.04
C GLY A 25 -2.04 11.31 1.42
N THR A 26 -2.34 10.04 1.16
CA THR A 26 -1.40 8.93 1.26
C THR A 26 -1.65 7.94 0.13
N ILE A 27 -0.68 7.08 -0.14
CA ILE A 27 -0.88 5.92 -1.02
C ILE A 27 -1.56 4.84 -0.18
N SER A 28 -2.74 4.41 -0.60
CA SER A 28 -3.42 3.24 -0.06
C SER A 28 -3.31 2.11 -1.07
N SER A 29 -2.48 1.11 -0.77
CA SER A 29 -2.37 -0.11 -1.54
C SER A 29 -3.06 -1.27 -0.83
N GLY A 30 -3.44 -2.29 -1.60
CA GLY A 30 -4.03 -3.51 -1.08
C GLY A 30 -3.40 -4.72 -1.77
N MET A 31 -3.53 -5.88 -1.14
CA MET A 31 -3.21 -7.17 -1.74
C MET A 31 -4.51 -7.89 -2.12
N ALA A 32 -4.47 -8.64 -3.22
CA ALA A 32 -5.59 -9.46 -3.66
C ALA A 32 -5.16 -10.93 -3.78
N TYR A 33 -6.08 -11.85 -3.51
CA TYR A 33 -5.89 -13.27 -3.78
C TYR A 33 -6.23 -13.54 -5.24
N SER A 34 -5.31 -14.19 -5.96
CA SER A 34 -5.49 -14.58 -7.36
C SER A 34 -5.45 -16.09 -7.51
N ILE A 35 -6.21 -16.62 -8.46
CA ILE A 35 -6.21 -18.04 -8.82
C ILE A 35 -5.45 -18.19 -10.15
N SER A 36 -4.50 -19.12 -10.20
CA SER A 36 -3.83 -19.45 -11.47
C SER A 36 -4.82 -19.93 -12.51
N ALA A 37 -4.77 -19.37 -13.71
CA ALA A 37 -5.61 -19.80 -14.84
C ALA A 37 -5.40 -21.29 -15.21
N ASN A 38 -4.23 -21.85 -14.88
CA ASN A 38 -3.85 -23.23 -15.20
C ASN A 38 -4.03 -24.20 -14.01
N THR A 39 -4.76 -23.80 -12.97
CA THR A 39 -4.98 -24.65 -11.80
C THR A 39 -5.69 -25.96 -12.17
N GLN A 40 -5.20 -27.08 -11.64
CA GLN A 40 -5.86 -28.38 -11.78
C GLN A 40 -7.05 -28.56 -10.81
N HIS A 41 -7.26 -27.58 -9.91
CA HIS A 41 -8.28 -27.64 -8.86
C HIS A 41 -9.10 -26.33 -8.79
N PRO A 42 -9.83 -25.94 -9.86
CA PRO A 42 -10.52 -24.66 -9.93
C PRO A 42 -11.57 -24.49 -8.82
N ASP A 43 -12.38 -25.52 -8.55
CA ASP A 43 -13.44 -25.44 -7.54
C ASP A 43 -12.90 -25.29 -6.12
N ALA A 44 -11.84 -26.03 -5.79
CA ALA A 44 -11.20 -25.93 -4.48
C ALA A 44 -10.52 -24.56 -4.31
N ALA A 45 -9.83 -24.08 -5.34
CA ALA A 45 -9.22 -22.75 -5.34
C ALA A 45 -10.26 -21.65 -5.16
N TRP A 46 -11.40 -21.73 -5.85
CA TRP A 46 -12.51 -20.78 -5.69
C TRP A 46 -13.11 -20.81 -4.28
N LYS A 47 -13.33 -22.00 -3.70
CA LYS A 47 -13.80 -22.12 -2.31
C LYS A 47 -12.82 -21.46 -1.34
N PHE A 48 -11.52 -21.68 -1.53
CA PHE A 48 -10.50 -21.09 -0.68
C PHE A 48 -10.44 -19.55 -0.81
N VAL A 49 -10.38 -19.01 -2.02
CA VAL A 49 -10.35 -17.56 -2.23
C VAL A 49 -11.62 -16.88 -1.70
N LYS A 50 -12.79 -17.50 -1.85
CA LYS A 50 -14.05 -17.00 -1.24
C LYS A 50 -13.96 -16.96 0.29
N PHE A 51 -13.36 -17.97 0.91
CA PHE A 51 -13.12 -17.96 2.35
C PHE A 51 -12.15 -16.84 2.75
N MET A 52 -11.02 -16.72 2.05
CA MET A 52 -9.99 -15.70 2.32
C MET A 52 -10.52 -14.27 2.16
N GLY A 53 -11.39 -14.04 1.18
CA GLY A 53 -12.07 -12.75 0.98
C GLY A 53 -13.24 -12.51 1.95
N GLY A 54 -13.63 -13.50 2.75
CA GLY A 54 -14.76 -13.38 3.68
C GLY A 54 -14.38 -12.72 5.01
N LYS A 55 -15.42 -12.28 5.74
CA LYS A 55 -15.32 -11.65 7.06
C LYS A 55 -14.44 -12.46 8.03
N LYS A 56 -14.65 -13.77 8.12
CA LYS A 56 -13.95 -14.65 9.06
C LYS A 56 -12.43 -14.63 8.84
N ALA A 57 -11.97 -14.81 7.61
CA ALA A 57 -10.53 -14.82 7.31
C ALA A 57 -9.89 -13.44 7.54
N ASN A 58 -10.60 -12.37 7.17
CA ASN A 58 -10.15 -11.00 7.43
C ASN A 58 -10.05 -10.68 8.93
N THR A 59 -10.99 -11.14 9.75
CA THR A 59 -10.89 -11.02 11.22
C THR A 59 -9.71 -11.80 11.79
N ILE A 60 -9.40 -12.98 11.25
CA ILE A 60 -8.20 -13.75 11.64
C ILE A 60 -6.93 -12.95 11.32
N GLN A 61 -6.84 -12.39 10.11
CA GLN A 61 -5.70 -11.59 9.66
C GLN A 61 -5.48 -10.33 10.52
N SER A 62 -6.54 -9.59 10.84
CA SER A 62 -6.45 -8.42 11.74
C SER A 62 -6.02 -8.83 13.14
N SER A 63 -6.62 -9.91 13.68
CA SER A 63 -6.29 -10.41 15.03
C SER A 63 -4.84 -10.90 15.15
N SER A 64 -4.27 -11.42 14.07
CA SER A 64 -2.87 -11.85 14.06
C SER A 64 -1.88 -10.68 14.02
N GLY A 65 -2.35 -9.47 13.69
CA GLY A 65 -1.50 -8.30 13.49
C GLY A 65 -0.70 -8.32 12.18
N ALA A 66 -1.02 -9.24 11.25
CA ALA A 66 -0.26 -9.40 10.01
C ALA A 66 -0.50 -8.24 9.04
N ALA A 67 -1.76 -7.77 8.94
CA ALA A 67 -2.13 -6.61 8.16
C ALA A 67 -3.49 -6.07 8.63
N VAL A 68 -3.78 -4.81 8.32
CA VAL A 68 -5.12 -4.24 8.40
C VAL A 68 -5.98 -4.94 7.35
N SER A 69 -7.05 -5.62 7.77
CA SER A 69 -7.94 -6.35 6.86
C SER A 69 -8.67 -5.43 5.87
N ALA A 70 -8.99 -5.94 4.68
CA ALA A 70 -9.73 -5.21 3.65
C ALA A 70 -11.25 -5.31 3.80
N TYR A 71 -11.78 -6.35 4.44
CA TYR A 71 -13.22 -6.48 4.65
C TYR A 71 -13.74 -5.41 5.61
N GLU A 72 -14.84 -4.74 5.28
CA GLU A 72 -15.36 -3.64 6.11
C GLU A 72 -15.71 -4.13 7.52
N ASN A 73 -15.42 -3.31 8.53
CA ASN A 73 -15.72 -3.60 9.94
C ASN A 73 -14.98 -4.84 10.50
N THR A 74 -13.78 -5.15 10.00
CA THR A 74 -12.90 -6.19 10.56
C THR A 74 -11.52 -5.70 11.00
N GLN A 75 -11.32 -4.38 11.05
CA GLN A 75 -10.04 -3.72 11.35
C GLN A 75 -9.78 -3.56 12.86
N GLU A 76 -10.83 -3.43 13.67
CA GLU A 76 -10.71 -3.19 15.12
C GLU A 76 -9.77 -4.17 15.86
N PRO A 77 -9.75 -5.49 15.56
CA PRO A 77 -8.81 -6.42 16.20
C PRO A 77 -7.34 -6.06 15.94
N TYR A 78 -7.02 -5.48 14.77
CA TYR A 78 -5.65 -5.03 14.47
C TYR A 78 -5.25 -3.88 15.39
N VAL A 79 -6.13 -2.91 15.60
CA VAL A 79 -5.85 -1.77 16.49
C VAL A 79 -5.63 -2.25 17.93
N LYS A 80 -6.51 -3.14 18.41
CA LYS A 80 -6.39 -3.74 19.76
C LYS A 80 -5.13 -4.59 19.94
N LYS A 81 -4.57 -5.15 18.86
CA LYS A 81 -3.34 -5.95 18.91
C LYS A 81 -2.11 -5.13 19.25
N PHE A 82 -2.10 -3.85 18.92
CA PHE A 82 -0.96 -2.95 19.10
C PHE A 82 -1.31 -1.78 20.04
N PRO A 83 -1.59 -2.03 21.34
CA PRO A 83 -2.06 -1.00 22.27
C PRO A 83 -0.98 0.03 22.66
N SER A 84 0.29 -0.26 22.40
CA SER A 84 1.42 0.62 22.71
C SER A 84 1.65 1.70 21.66
N ILE A 85 0.93 1.66 20.53
CA ILE A 85 1.03 2.64 19.45
C ILE A 85 -0.36 3.05 18.97
N ASN A 86 -0.45 4.18 18.30
CA ASN A 86 -1.65 4.67 17.64
C ASN A 86 -1.92 3.95 16.31
N ALA A 87 -2.22 2.65 16.37
CA ALA A 87 -2.49 1.82 15.19
C ALA A 87 -3.75 2.24 14.42
N GLN A 88 -4.63 3.05 15.01
CA GLN A 88 -5.83 3.61 14.36
C GLN A 88 -5.46 4.46 13.13
N VAL A 89 -4.29 5.09 13.11
CA VAL A 89 -3.80 5.87 11.97
C VAL A 89 -3.80 5.08 10.66
N PHE A 90 -3.52 3.77 10.71
CA PHE A 90 -3.52 2.92 9.52
C PHE A 90 -4.94 2.61 9.01
N VAL A 91 -5.91 2.53 9.91
CA VAL A 91 -7.32 2.32 9.56
C VAL A 91 -7.89 3.59 8.94
N ASP A 92 -7.66 4.74 9.59
CA ASP A 92 -8.12 6.05 9.12
C ASP A 92 -7.48 6.46 7.79
N ALA A 93 -6.32 5.88 7.45
CA ALA A 93 -5.60 6.15 6.20
C ALA A 93 -6.43 5.88 4.94
N ILE A 94 -7.46 5.02 5.02
CA ILE A 94 -8.31 4.72 3.87
C ILE A 94 -9.18 5.91 3.44
N ASP A 95 -9.59 6.77 4.37
CA ASP A 95 -10.52 7.89 4.11
C ASP A 95 -9.90 8.99 3.23
N TYR A 96 -8.58 9.12 3.30
CA TYR A 96 -7.80 10.09 2.54
C TYR A 96 -6.74 9.42 1.65
N GLY A 97 -6.75 8.09 1.61
CA GLY A 97 -5.87 7.28 0.78
C GLY A 97 -6.31 7.34 -0.67
N LYS A 98 -5.32 7.39 -1.56
CA LYS A 98 -5.54 7.20 -3.00
C LYS A 98 -4.85 5.90 -3.41
N SER A 99 -5.55 5.07 -4.16
CA SER A 99 -4.91 3.91 -4.77
C SER A 99 -3.86 4.39 -5.76
N SER A 100 -2.65 3.86 -5.66
CA SER A 100 -1.71 3.89 -6.77
C SER A 100 -2.25 2.95 -7.84
N TYR A 101 -3.28 3.36 -8.58
CA TYR A 101 -3.74 2.58 -9.72
C TYR A 101 -2.53 2.36 -10.63
N MET A 102 -2.20 1.10 -10.85
CA MET A 102 -1.25 0.72 -11.88
C MET A 102 -1.96 1.00 -13.20
N VAL A 103 -1.70 2.17 -13.79
CA VAL A 103 -2.01 2.39 -15.20
C VAL A 103 -1.28 1.29 -15.99
N GLU A 104 -1.89 0.78 -17.05
CA GLU A 104 -1.30 -0.31 -17.84
C GLU A 104 0.13 0.04 -18.30
N SER A 105 0.32 1.29 -18.71
CA SER A 105 1.63 1.82 -19.11
C SER A 105 2.64 1.94 -17.97
N ARG A 106 2.27 1.69 -16.69
CA ARG A 106 3.18 1.87 -15.53
C ARG A 106 4.45 1.06 -15.69
N ALA A 107 4.33 -0.17 -16.20
CA ALA A 107 5.47 -1.03 -16.47
C ALA A 107 6.46 -0.42 -17.48
N ASP A 108 5.98 0.41 -18.40
CA ASP A 108 6.79 1.01 -19.46
C ASP A 108 7.63 2.20 -18.96
N TRP A 109 7.20 2.90 -17.90
CA TRP A 109 7.84 4.14 -17.45
C TRP A 109 8.34 4.14 -16.00
N ILE A 110 8.06 3.10 -15.19
CA ILE A 110 8.46 3.08 -13.77
C ILE A 110 9.99 3.14 -13.57
N THR A 111 10.78 2.49 -14.41
CA THR A 111 12.24 2.54 -14.33
C THR A 111 12.76 3.94 -14.66
N THR A 112 12.20 4.58 -15.68
CA THR A 112 12.53 5.97 -16.04
C THR A 112 12.18 6.95 -14.92
N GLU A 113 11.01 6.80 -14.30
CA GLU A 113 10.61 7.57 -13.12
C GLU A 113 11.68 7.44 -12.03
N GLN A 114 12.07 6.21 -11.68
CA GLN A 114 13.07 5.96 -10.65
C GLN A 114 14.41 6.62 -10.98
N GLU A 115 14.92 6.47 -12.20
CA GLU A 115 16.21 7.04 -12.62
C GLU A 115 16.22 8.58 -12.55
N ILE A 116 15.17 9.23 -13.05
CA ILE A 116 15.06 10.69 -13.01
C ILE A 116 14.94 11.18 -11.56
N MET A 117 14.11 10.52 -10.75
CA MET A 117 13.98 10.87 -9.33
C MET A 117 15.30 10.69 -8.58
N THR A 118 16.08 9.64 -8.87
CA THR A 118 17.43 9.46 -8.31
C THR A 118 18.38 10.60 -8.70
N LYS A 119 18.36 11.08 -9.94
CA LYS A 119 19.17 12.25 -10.36
C LYS A 119 18.75 13.53 -9.63
N ILE A 120 17.45 13.75 -9.45
CA ILE A 120 16.92 14.89 -8.69
C ILE A 120 17.40 14.82 -7.23
N PHE A 121 17.22 13.67 -6.56
CA PHE A 121 17.59 13.51 -5.16
C PHE A 121 19.10 13.52 -4.91
N SER A 122 19.91 13.15 -5.91
CA SER A 122 21.37 13.24 -5.86
C SER A 122 21.92 14.59 -6.33
N LEU A 123 21.05 15.57 -6.60
CA LEU A 123 21.40 16.93 -7.06
C LEU A 123 22.14 16.97 -8.41
N GLN A 124 22.10 15.88 -9.17
CA GLN A 124 22.68 15.80 -10.52
C GLN A 124 21.80 16.51 -11.57
N GLU A 125 20.51 16.70 -11.26
CA GLU A 125 19.55 17.41 -12.10
C GLU A 125 18.62 18.26 -11.24
N SER A 126 18.17 19.41 -11.77
CA SER A 126 17.22 20.26 -11.04
C SER A 126 15.82 19.62 -11.03
N PRO A 127 15.03 19.81 -9.95
CA PRO A 127 13.66 19.33 -9.91
C PRO A 127 12.81 19.82 -11.10
N GLU A 128 12.96 21.10 -11.49
CA GLU A 128 12.20 21.65 -12.61
C GLU A 128 12.49 20.92 -13.93
N LYS A 129 13.77 20.68 -14.23
CA LYS A 129 14.16 19.99 -15.46
C LYS A 129 13.75 18.52 -15.43
N GLY A 130 14.13 17.80 -14.37
CA GLY A 130 13.86 16.36 -14.27
C GLY A 130 12.36 16.05 -14.30
N LEU A 131 11.53 16.82 -13.59
CA LEU A 131 10.08 16.61 -13.59
C LEU A 131 9.44 16.94 -14.95
N LYS A 132 9.93 17.95 -15.67
CA LYS A 132 9.45 18.29 -17.02
C LYS A 132 9.80 17.17 -18.03
N ASP A 133 11.00 16.62 -17.94
CA ASP A 133 11.45 15.53 -18.79
C ASP A 133 10.68 14.23 -18.49
N LEU A 134 10.43 13.94 -17.21
CA LEU A 134 9.61 12.80 -16.79
C LEU A 134 8.18 12.91 -17.32
N ALA A 135 7.53 14.08 -17.16
CA ALA A 135 6.17 14.30 -17.65
C ALA A 135 6.06 14.12 -19.17
N LYS A 136 7.04 14.64 -19.92
CA LYS A 136 7.09 14.47 -21.38
C LYS A 136 7.20 12.98 -21.77
N GLN A 137 8.01 12.21 -21.06
CA GLN A 137 8.20 10.79 -21.33
C GLN A 137 6.95 9.98 -21.00
N ILE A 138 6.37 10.14 -19.81
CA ILE A 138 5.14 9.43 -19.41
C ILE A 138 4.00 9.70 -20.39
N ASN A 139 3.79 10.98 -20.78
CA ASN A 139 2.76 11.35 -21.76
C ASN A 139 2.99 10.73 -23.14
N GLY A 140 4.24 10.42 -23.50
CA GLY A 140 4.57 9.71 -24.74
C GLY A 140 4.16 8.23 -24.73
N PHE A 141 4.02 7.61 -23.55
CA PHE A 141 3.54 6.23 -23.42
C PHE A 141 2.02 6.13 -23.38
N THR A 142 1.33 7.14 -22.84
CA THR A 142 -0.14 7.10 -22.67
C THR A 142 -0.96 7.58 -23.88
N ASN A 143 -0.32 8.21 -24.87
CA ASN A 143 -0.98 8.75 -26.08
C ASN A 143 -0.82 7.85 -27.32
N LYS A 144 -0.60 6.55 -27.13
CA LYS A 144 -0.60 5.54 -28.20
C LYS A 144 -1.96 4.88 -28.33
#